data_AF-A0A9D1ZT76-F1
#
_entry.id   AF-A0A9D1ZT76-F1
#
_cell.length_a   1.000
_cell.length_b   1.000
_cell.length_c   1.000
_cell.angle_alpha   90.00
_cell.angle_beta   90.00
_cell.angle_gamma   90.00
#
_symmetry.space_group_name_H-M   'P 1'
#
loop_
_entity.id
_entity.type
_entity.pdbx_description
1 polymer ?
#
loop_
_entity_poly.entity_id
_entity_poly.type
_entity_poly.pdbx_seq_one_letter_code
_entity_poly.pdbx_strand_id
1 'polypeptide(L)'
;MGHISIEKKSVEVQLLFIGDFTSDFNPLVGVVHDEVAALDISQKYPEYNISWETIAVDDSSQQLEAGAPLWLLVQGGAFTDTAFSHPSPVALYSSLASAEAERKVREQKHKEDLLLWKLHLGELDFSAPDWTYRDP
;
A
#
# COMPACT_ATOMS: atom_id res chain seq x y z
N MET A 1 34.17 -12.72 17.17
CA MET A 1 33.28 -11.54 17.27
C MET A 1 32.05 -11.86 16.45
N GLY A 2 30.92 -12.16 17.09
CA GLY A 2 29.68 -12.47 16.39
C GLY A 2 29.09 -11.19 15.84
N HIS A 3 28.92 -11.10 14.52
CA HIS A 3 28.05 -10.11 13.92
C HIS A 3 26.61 -10.50 14.28
N ILE A 4 26.05 -9.83 15.28
CA ILE A 4 24.61 -9.85 15.49
C ILE A 4 24.04 -8.92 14.43
N SER A 5 23.62 -9.48 13.30
CA SER A 5 22.70 -8.78 12.40
C SER A 5 21.40 -8.62 13.17
N ILE A 6 21.18 -7.43 13.71
CA ILE A 6 19.87 -7.05 14.23
C ILE A 6 18.99 -6.93 13.00
N GLU A 7 18.21 -7.96 12.69
CA GLU A 7 17.10 -7.84 11.74
C GLU A 7 16.26 -6.66 12.21
N LYS A 8 16.30 -5.55 11.47
CA LYS A 8 15.30 -4.51 11.63
C LYS A 8 13.98 -5.17 11.26
N LYS A 9 13.15 -5.49 12.26
CA LYS A 9 11.76 -5.86 12.01
C LYS A 9 11.09 -4.64 11.39
N SER A 10 10.88 -4.69 10.09
CA SER A 10 10.01 -3.76 9.39
C SER A 10 8.59 -3.98 9.90
N VAL A 11 7.85 -2.89 10.01
CA VAL A 11 6.41 -2.97 10.34
C VAL A 11 5.69 -3.47 9.11
N GLU A 12 4.84 -4.47 9.25
CA GLU A 12 4.02 -4.99 8.16
C GLU A 12 2.57 -4.54 8.34
N VAL A 13 1.89 -4.32 7.21
CA VAL A 13 0.46 -3.98 7.15
C VAL A 13 -0.20 -4.79 6.04
N GLN A 14 -1.53 -4.80 6.00
CA GLN A 14 -2.31 -5.48 4.98
C GLN A 14 -2.97 -4.46 4.06
N LEU A 15 -2.60 -4.49 2.78
CA LEU A 15 -3.31 -3.77 1.73
C LEU A 15 -4.57 -4.55 1.38
N LEU A 16 -5.73 -3.90 1.43
CA LEU A 16 -7.02 -4.54 1.15
C LEU A 16 -7.48 -4.22 -0.26
N PHE A 17 -7.93 -5.25 -0.98
CA PHE A 17 -8.46 -5.13 -2.33
C PHE A 17 -9.86 -5.74 -2.39
N ILE A 18 -10.67 -5.29 -3.35
CA ILE A 18 -11.98 -5.90 -3.64
C ILE A 18 -12.01 -6.49 -5.03
N GLY A 19 -12.74 -7.59 -5.20
CA GLY A 19 -12.75 -8.35 -6.44
C GLY A 19 -11.83 -9.56 -6.38
N ASP A 20 -11.88 -10.39 -7.42
CA ASP A 20 -10.99 -11.54 -7.47
C ASP A 20 -9.58 -11.08 -7.86
N PHE A 21 -8.56 -11.63 -7.19
CA PHE A 21 -7.14 -11.45 -7.55
C PHE A 21 -6.86 -11.84 -9.02
N THR A 22 -7.69 -12.73 -9.58
CA THR A 22 -7.61 -13.18 -10.98
C THR A 22 -8.50 -12.37 -11.93
N SER A 23 -9.24 -11.39 -11.44
CA SER A 23 -10.08 -10.52 -12.28
C SER A 23 -9.30 -9.34 -12.82
N ASP A 24 -9.77 -8.79 -13.93
CA ASP A 24 -9.26 -7.55 -14.52
C ASP A 24 -9.55 -6.30 -13.66
N PHE A 25 -10.23 -6.46 -12.52
CA PHE A 25 -10.65 -5.38 -11.63
C PHE A 25 -10.46 -5.78 -10.16
N ASN A 26 -9.33 -5.38 -9.58
CA ASN A 26 -8.95 -5.64 -8.20
C ASN A 26 -8.46 -4.33 -7.53
N PRO A 27 -9.31 -3.30 -7.37
CA PRO A 27 -8.88 -2.02 -6.82
C PRO A 27 -8.47 -2.15 -5.36
N LEU A 28 -7.43 -1.41 -4.98
CA LEU A 28 -7.07 -1.17 -3.59
C LEU A 28 -8.20 -0.37 -2.92
N VAL A 29 -8.65 -0.78 -1.75
CA VAL A 29 -9.73 -0.13 -0.99
C VAL A 29 -9.31 0.34 0.40
N GLY A 30 -8.10 0.00 0.84
CA GLY A 30 -7.58 0.52 2.09
C GLY A 30 -6.37 -0.26 2.60
N VAL A 31 -6.00 0.02 3.84
CA VAL A 31 -4.87 -0.62 4.51
C VAL A 31 -5.16 -0.78 5.99
N VAL A 32 -4.81 -1.93 6.58
CA VAL A 32 -5.04 -2.26 8.00
C VAL A 32 -3.78 -2.83 8.65
N HIS A 33 -3.72 -2.82 9.98
CA HIS A 33 -2.52 -3.18 10.75
C HIS A 33 -2.04 -4.61 10.56
N ASP A 34 -2.96 -5.57 10.50
CA ASP A 34 -2.61 -6.99 10.54
C ASP A 34 -3.69 -7.86 9.86
N GLU A 35 -3.36 -9.14 9.70
CA GLU A 35 -4.24 -10.13 9.07
C GLU A 35 -5.54 -10.35 9.85
N VAL A 36 -5.54 -10.16 11.17
CA VAL A 36 -6.75 -10.30 11.99
C VAL A 36 -7.73 -9.18 11.64
N ALA A 37 -7.25 -7.94 11.54
CA ALA A 37 -8.05 -6.81 11.09
C ALA A 37 -8.56 -7.01 9.65
N ALA A 38 -7.73 -7.53 8.74
CA ALA A 38 -8.15 -7.82 7.37
C ALA A 38 -9.26 -8.87 7.32
N LEU A 39 -9.12 -9.95 8.11
CA LEU A 39 -10.13 -10.99 8.24
C LEU A 39 -11.44 -10.43 8.82
N ASP A 40 -11.38 -9.64 9.89
CA ASP A 40 -12.55 -9.01 10.50
C ASP A 40 -13.30 -8.11 9.49
N ILE A 41 -12.57 -7.36 8.68
CA ILE A 41 -13.13 -6.53 7.60
C ILE A 41 -13.79 -7.40 6.52
N SER A 42 -13.16 -8.51 6.11
CA SER A 42 -13.75 -9.43 5.12
C SER A 42 -15.05 -10.07 5.61
N GLN A 43 -15.14 -10.39 6.90
CA GLN A 43 -16.34 -10.97 7.51
C GLN A 43 -17.45 -9.93 7.70
N LYS A 44 -17.08 -8.68 7.96
CA LYS A 44 -18.02 -7.57 8.13
C LYS A 44 -18.67 -7.15 6.82
N TYR A 45 -17.97 -7.30 5.70
CA TYR A 45 -18.39 -6.85 4.36
C TYR A 45 -18.32 -8.00 3.33
N PRO A 46 -19.09 -9.09 3.54
CA PRO A 46 -18.99 -10.30 2.71
C PRO A 46 -19.40 -10.08 1.25
N GLU A 47 -20.11 -8.99 0.93
CA GLU A 47 -20.55 -8.65 -0.42
C GLU A 47 -19.44 -8.13 -1.34
N TYR A 48 -18.30 -7.70 -0.79
CA TYR A 48 -17.23 -7.05 -1.57
C TYR A 48 -16.10 -7.99 -2.03
N ASN A 49 -16.15 -9.28 -1.71
CA ASN A 49 -15.08 -10.25 -2.03
C ASN A 49 -13.68 -9.69 -1.72
N ILE A 50 -13.44 -9.42 -0.44
CA ILE A 50 -12.22 -8.74 0.01
C ILE A 50 -11.06 -9.72 0.03
N SER A 51 -9.95 -9.32 -0.55
CA SER A 51 -8.64 -9.98 -0.47
C SER A 51 -7.60 -9.03 0.10
N TRP A 52 -6.44 -9.55 0.51
CA TRP A 52 -5.37 -8.72 1.06
C TRP A 52 -3.98 -9.22 0.71
N GLU A 53 -3.03 -8.29 0.70
CA GLU A 53 -1.60 -8.54 0.53
C GLU A 53 -0.81 -7.91 1.68
N THR A 54 0.14 -8.67 2.24
CA THR A 54 1.08 -8.16 3.25
C THR A 54 2.17 -7.34 2.57
N ILE A 55 2.40 -6.12 3.06
CA ILE A 55 3.52 -5.27 2.63
C ILE A 55 4.24 -4.67 3.84
N ALA A 56 5.57 -4.54 3.72
CA ALA A 56 6.38 -3.87 4.72
C ALA A 56 6.34 -2.34 4.55
N VAL A 57 6.41 -1.62 5.67
CA VAL A 57 6.62 -0.17 5.73
C VAL A 57 8.11 0.07 5.86
N ASP A 58 8.76 0.38 4.74
CA ASP A 58 10.22 0.34 4.57
C ASP A 58 11.00 1.26 5.52
N ASP A 59 10.40 2.40 5.90
CA ASP A 59 11.02 3.40 6.77
C ASP A 59 10.57 3.33 8.24
N SER A 60 9.76 2.33 8.60
CA SER A 60 9.27 2.16 9.97
C SER A 60 9.64 0.81 10.58
N SER A 61 10.11 0.88 11.83
CA SER A 61 10.33 -0.29 12.70
C SER A 61 9.48 -0.24 13.98
N GLN A 62 8.58 0.73 14.08
CA GLN A 62 7.70 0.95 15.23
C GLN A 62 6.25 0.84 14.80
N GLN A 63 5.42 0.26 15.67
CA GLN A 63 3.99 0.11 15.41
C GLN A 63 3.36 1.47 15.08
N LEU A 64 2.54 1.48 14.03
CA LEU A 64 1.90 2.68 13.50
C LEU A 64 0.55 2.89 14.18
N GLU A 65 0.22 4.13 14.48
CA GLU A 65 -1.07 4.51 15.04
C GLU A 65 -2.19 4.38 14.01
N ALA A 66 -3.42 4.11 14.46
CA ALA A 66 -4.59 4.18 13.59
C ALA A 66 -4.76 5.59 13.00
N GLY A 67 -5.14 5.66 11.72
CA GLY A 67 -5.23 6.90 10.95
C GLY A 67 -3.88 7.46 10.47
N ALA A 68 -2.75 6.82 10.78
CA ALA A 68 -1.46 7.28 10.31
C ALA A 68 -1.41 7.32 8.77
N PRO A 69 -0.93 8.42 8.16
CA PRO A 69 -0.78 8.49 6.71
C PRO A 69 0.33 7.55 6.26
N LEU A 70 0.08 6.83 5.18
CA LEU A 70 1.02 5.95 4.50
C LEU A 70 1.10 6.33 3.03
N TRP A 71 2.26 6.08 2.44
CA TRP A 71 2.63 6.53 1.10
C TRP A 71 3.04 5.33 0.27
N LEU A 72 2.13 4.88 -0.59
CA LEU A 72 2.31 3.71 -1.44
C LEU A 72 2.87 4.12 -2.80
N LEU A 73 3.98 3.50 -3.20
CA LEU A 73 4.46 3.54 -4.58
C LEU A 73 3.73 2.46 -5.37
N VAL A 74 3.13 2.84 -6.50
CA VAL A 74 2.40 1.95 -7.41
C VAL A 74 2.99 2.06 -8.79
N GLN A 75 3.07 0.95 -9.53
CA GLN A 75 3.53 0.96 -10.91
C GLN A 75 2.62 1.87 -11.77
N GLY A 76 3.22 2.84 -12.45
CA GLY A 76 2.54 3.81 -13.32
C GLY A 76 3.08 3.81 -14.77
N GLY A 77 2.88 4.94 -15.46
CA GLY A 77 3.34 5.17 -16.84
C GLY A 77 2.28 4.78 -17.87
N ALA A 78 2.64 3.90 -18.81
CA ALA A 78 1.66 3.31 -19.74
C ALA A 78 0.54 2.53 -19.03
N PHE A 79 0.75 2.19 -17.75
CA PHE A 79 -0.19 1.45 -16.91
C PHE A 79 -1.00 2.35 -15.96
N THR A 80 -0.87 3.68 -16.02
CA THR A 80 -1.55 4.58 -15.07
C THR A 80 -3.07 4.38 -15.03
N ASP A 81 -3.73 4.21 -16.19
CA ASP A 81 -5.18 3.95 -16.22
C ASP A 81 -5.52 2.58 -15.61
N THR A 82 -4.69 1.57 -15.85
CA THR A 82 -4.81 0.24 -15.25
C THR A 82 -4.61 0.28 -13.74
N ALA A 83 -3.71 1.12 -13.24
CA ALA A 83 -3.40 1.21 -11.81
C ALA A 83 -4.63 1.55 -10.96
N PHE A 84 -5.61 2.31 -11.48
CA PHE A 84 -6.86 2.59 -10.76
C PHE A 84 -7.75 1.36 -10.56
N SER A 85 -7.71 0.42 -11.50
CA SER A 85 -8.54 -0.80 -11.48
C SER A 85 -7.79 -2.00 -10.94
N HIS A 86 -6.47 -2.03 -11.10
CA HIS A 86 -5.60 -3.15 -10.75
C HIS A 86 -4.21 -2.61 -10.36
N PRO A 87 -4.10 -1.92 -9.20
CA PRO A 87 -2.83 -1.38 -8.75
C PRO A 87 -1.82 -2.49 -8.52
N SER A 88 -0.56 -2.20 -8.87
CA SER A 88 0.58 -3.05 -8.56
C SER A 88 1.44 -2.33 -7.51
N PRO A 89 1.26 -2.65 -6.21
CA PRO A 89 2.07 -2.10 -5.12
C PRO A 89 3.56 -2.41 -5.32
N VAL A 90 4.41 -1.42 -5.08
CA VAL A 90 5.86 -1.52 -5.24
C VAL A 90 6.59 -1.39 -3.90
N ALA A 91 6.20 -0.42 -3.09
CA ALA A 91 6.76 -0.16 -1.76
C ALA A 91 5.86 0.77 -0.96
N LEU A 92 5.94 0.72 0.38
CA LEU A 92 5.12 1.53 1.28
C LEU A 92 5.98 2.25 2.32
N TYR A 93 5.65 3.51 2.60
CA TYR A 93 6.38 4.36 3.54
C TYR A 93 5.44 5.06 4.52
N SER A 94 5.93 5.32 5.73
CA SER A 94 5.26 6.14 6.74
C SER A 94 5.48 7.64 6.53
N SER A 95 6.51 8.03 5.78
CA SER A 95 6.84 9.42 5.47
C SER A 95 6.81 9.73 3.97
N LEU A 96 6.22 10.88 3.63
CA LEU A 96 6.20 11.40 2.27
C LEU A 96 7.62 11.57 1.73
N ALA A 97 8.50 12.15 2.56
CA ALA A 97 9.87 12.46 2.15
C ALA A 97 10.65 11.18 1.79
N SER A 98 10.41 10.07 2.51
CA SER A 98 11.00 8.77 2.21
C SER A 98 10.49 8.23 0.88
N ALA A 99 9.16 8.28 0.67
CA ALA A 99 8.53 7.81 -0.55
C ALA A 99 8.98 8.61 -1.78
N GLU A 100 9.04 9.94 -1.70
CA GLU A 100 9.51 10.80 -2.80
C GLU A 100 10.99 10.59 -3.10
N ALA A 101 11.81 10.40 -2.07
CA ALA A 101 13.23 10.12 -2.24
C ALA A 101 13.43 8.79 -2.98
N GLU A 102 12.72 7.73 -2.57
CA GLU A 102 12.80 6.44 -3.24
C GLU A 102 12.23 6.49 -4.65
N ARG A 103 11.06 7.12 -4.85
CA ARG A 103 10.44 7.31 -6.17
C ARG A 103 11.45 7.92 -7.14
N LYS A 104 12.11 9.00 -6.73
CA LYS A 104 13.12 9.68 -7.53
C LYS A 104 14.32 8.78 -7.83
N VAL A 105 14.79 7.98 -6.87
CA VAL A 105 15.88 7.02 -7.08
C VAL A 105 15.49 5.99 -8.13
N ARG A 106 14.27 5.43 -8.04
CA ARG A 106 13.76 4.40 -8.95
C ARG A 106 13.50 4.93 -10.36
N GLU A 107 12.86 6.09 -10.49
CA GLU A 107 12.66 6.77 -11.77
C GLU A 107 14.00 7.05 -12.47
N GLN A 108 15.01 7.51 -11.71
CA GLN A 108 16.30 7.87 -12.29
C GLN A 108 17.13 6.64 -12.69
N LYS A 109 17.23 5.66 -11.79
CA LYS A 109 18.12 4.49 -11.94
C LYS A 109 17.49 3.32 -12.68
N HIS A 110 16.22 3.05 -12.40
CA HIS A 110 15.51 1.86 -12.88
C HIS A 110 14.54 2.18 -14.03
N LYS A 111 14.33 3.47 -14.34
CA LYS A 111 13.37 3.91 -15.37
C LYS A 111 11.95 3.40 -15.11
N GLU A 112 11.63 3.23 -13.83
CA GLU A 112 10.28 2.90 -13.38
C GLU A 112 9.46 4.19 -13.40
N ASP A 113 8.30 4.16 -14.07
CA ASP A 113 7.30 5.21 -13.90
C ASP A 113 6.41 4.83 -12.70
N LEU A 114 6.37 5.67 -11.68
CA LEU A 114 5.71 5.34 -10.40
C LEU A 114 4.68 6.40 -10.03
N LEU A 115 3.51 5.94 -9.59
CA LEU A 115 2.50 6.76 -8.93
C LEU A 115 2.76 6.76 -7.43
N LEU A 116 2.41 7.86 -6.78
CA LEU A 116 2.49 7.99 -5.33
C LEU A 116 1.09 8.19 -4.77
N TRP A 117 0.66 7.24 -3.93
CA TRP A 117 -0.68 7.16 -3.39
C TRP A 117 -0.68 7.41 -1.89
N LYS A 118 -1.66 8.18 -1.40
CA LYS A 118 -1.85 8.40 0.03
C LYS A 118 -2.89 7.44 0.56
N LEU A 119 -2.55 6.72 1.62
CA LEU A 119 -3.48 5.86 2.37
C LEU A 119 -3.51 6.34 3.82
N HIS A 120 -4.56 6.00 4.56
CA HIS A 120 -4.55 6.12 6.02
C HIS A 120 -4.84 4.77 6.65
N LEU A 121 -4.07 4.44 7.67
CA LEU A 121 -4.14 3.15 8.34
C LEU A 121 -5.50 2.95 9.03
N GLY A 122 -6.26 1.96 8.60
CA GLY A 122 -7.60 1.66 9.10
C GLY A 122 -8.74 2.36 8.36
N GLU A 123 -8.46 3.21 7.36
CA GLU A 123 -9.49 3.79 6.49
C GLU A 123 -9.78 2.87 5.31
N LEU A 124 -11.07 2.71 4.99
CA LEU A 124 -11.58 1.91 3.87
C LEU A 124 -12.49 2.75 2.99
N ASP A 125 -12.34 2.63 1.68
CA ASP A 125 -13.22 3.23 0.68
C ASP A 125 -13.51 2.21 -0.44
N PHE A 126 -14.78 1.79 -0.53
CA PHE A 126 -15.24 0.79 -1.49
C PHE A 126 -15.79 1.40 -2.79
N SER A 127 -15.77 2.74 -2.94
CA SER A 127 -16.46 3.45 -4.02
C SER A 127 -15.65 3.61 -5.32
N ALA A 128 -14.57 2.83 -5.50
CA ALA A 128 -13.47 3.10 -6.43
C ALA A 128 -12.64 4.32 -6.00
N PRO A 129 -11.91 4.19 -4.86
CA PRO A 129 -11.16 5.30 -4.27
C PRO A 129 -10.10 5.85 -5.21
N ASP A 130 -10.06 7.17 -5.29
CA ASP A 130 -8.94 7.88 -5.90
C ASP A 130 -7.83 8.03 -4.86
N TRP A 131 -6.90 7.08 -4.86
CA TRP A 131 -5.71 7.14 -4.02
C TRP A 131 -4.61 8.04 -4.58
N THR A 132 -4.83 8.65 -5.76
CA THR A 132 -3.87 9.63 -6.27
C THR A 132 -3.91 10.86 -5.38
N TYR A 133 -2.71 11.30 -5.00
CA TYR A 133 -2.49 12.52 -4.25
C TYR A 133 -3.40 13.69 -4.70
N ARG A 134 -4.38 14.06 -3.87
CA ARG A 134 -4.99 15.40 -3.86
C ARG A 134 -4.86 15.99 -2.47
N ASP A 135 -3.83 16.79 -2.26
CA ASP A 135 -4.00 18.02 -1.48
C ASP A 135 -3.30 19.13 -2.29
N PRO A 136 -3.93 20.32 -2.43
CA PRO A 136 -3.61 21.34 -3.43
C PRO A 136 -2.27 22.06 -3.23
#